data_AF-A0A9E6CF59-F1
#
_entry.id   AF-A0A9E6CF59-F1
#
_cell.length_a   1.000
_cell.length_b   1.000
_cell.length_c   1.000
_cell.angle_alpha   90.00
_cell.angle_beta   90.00
_cell.angle_gamma   90.00
#
_symmetry.space_group_name_H-M   'P 1'
#
loop_
_entity.id
_entity.type
_entity.pdbx_description
1 polymer ?
#
loop_
_entity_poly.entity_id
_entity_poly.type
_entity_poly.pdbx_seq_one_letter_code
_entity_poly.pdbx_strand_id
1 'polypeptide(L)'
;MALFDSDEDLVNEAKQIAERLRNVKTHQLRRIYSQVYSIYQQSKGDFAPAKSRLVLLKPQLAYAESRKPQLHRLTSKLIALIDQVDQGGDPKENLKKIYQFVQSVVGYHKERRE
;
A
#
# COMPACT_ATOMS: atom_id res chain seq x y z
N MET A 1 2.60 5.20 18.22
CA MET A 1 3.32 4.14 17.50
C MET A 1 3.29 4.53 16.03
N ALA A 2 4.43 4.59 15.36
CA ALA A 2 4.47 4.89 13.93
C ALA A 2 4.04 3.66 13.12
N LEU A 3 3.61 3.84 11.86
CA LEU A 3 3.25 2.71 10.99
C LEU A 3 4.42 1.73 10.74
N PHE A 4 5.64 2.27 10.75
CA PHE A 4 6.90 1.54 10.61
C PHE A 4 7.89 2.15 11.61
N ASP A 5 8.71 1.32 12.25
CA ASP A 5 9.70 1.77 13.23
C ASP A 5 10.85 2.56 12.57
N SER A 6 11.17 2.23 11.31
CA SER A 6 12.14 2.96 10.48
C SER A 6 11.84 2.85 8.97
N ASP A 7 12.57 3.61 8.15
CA ASP A 7 12.50 3.50 6.69
C ASP A 7 13.06 2.15 6.19
N GLU A 8 14.05 1.61 6.90
CA GLU A 8 14.61 0.28 6.60
C GLU A 8 13.57 -0.81 6.84
N ASP A 9 12.78 -0.72 7.90
CA ASP A 9 11.71 -1.70 8.18
C ASP A 9 10.63 -1.67 7.10
N LEU A 10 10.23 -0.49 6.65
CA LEU A 10 9.29 -0.34 5.52
C LEU A 10 9.82 -1.04 4.27
N VAL A 11 11.09 -0.79 3.92
CA VAL A 11 11.74 -1.35 2.73
C VAL A 11 11.89 -2.87 2.85
N ASN A 12 12.32 -3.36 4.02
CA ASN A 12 12.50 -4.78 4.29
C ASN A 12 11.16 -5.54 4.21
N GLU A 13 10.11 -5.00 4.82
CA GLU A 13 8.78 -5.61 4.76
C GLU A 13 8.20 -5.59 3.33
N ALA A 14 8.38 -4.48 2.61
CA ALA A 14 8.00 -4.37 1.21
C ALA A 14 8.70 -5.43 0.34
N LYS A 15 10.00 -5.65 0.56
CA LYS A 15 10.80 -6.66 -0.12
C LYS A 15 10.30 -8.08 0.16
N GLN A 16 10.02 -8.41 1.42
CA GLN A 16 9.47 -9.72 1.80
C GLN A 16 8.10 -9.99 1.16
N ILE A 17 7.25 -8.96 1.09
CA ILE A 17 5.94 -9.08 0.42
C ILE A 17 6.13 -9.26 -1.08
N ALA A 18 7.01 -8.48 -1.72
CA ALA A 18 7.31 -8.62 -3.14
C ALA A 18 7.79 -10.04 -3.51
N GLU A 19 8.60 -10.68 -2.65
CA GLU A 19 9.06 -12.07 -2.86
C GLU A 19 7.92 -13.09 -2.90
N ARG A 20 6.86 -12.85 -2.13
CA ARG A 20 5.67 -13.71 -2.10
C ARG A 20 4.70 -13.43 -3.24
N LEU A 21 4.91 -12.37 -4.01
CA LEU A 21 4.07 -11.94 -5.12
C LEU A 21 4.60 -12.35 -6.50
N ARG A 22 5.63 -13.22 -6.60
CA ARG A 22 6.25 -13.62 -7.89
C ARG A 22 5.26 -14.04 -8.99
N ASN A 23 4.17 -14.71 -8.59
CA ASN A 23 3.13 -15.22 -9.50
C ASN A 23 2.08 -14.16 -9.86
N VAL A 24 2.17 -12.95 -9.32
CA VAL A 24 1.27 -11.84 -9.61
C VAL A 24 1.77 -11.08 -10.83
N LYS A 25 0.89 -10.78 -11.79
CA LYS A 25 1.26 -10.00 -12.97
C LYS A 25 1.44 -8.53 -12.58
N THR A 26 2.47 -7.87 -13.13
CA THR A 26 2.81 -6.47 -12.85
C THR A 26 1.63 -5.50 -12.98
N HIS A 27 0.73 -5.69 -13.96
CA HIS A 27 -0.45 -4.83 -14.13
C HIS A 27 -1.40 -4.87 -12.93
N GLN A 28 -1.44 -5.97 -12.18
CA GLN A 28 -2.28 -6.12 -10.98
C GLN A 28 -1.75 -5.26 -9.84
N LEU A 29 -0.43 -5.32 -9.60
CA LEU A 29 0.22 -4.49 -8.60
C LEU A 29 0.22 -3.01 -9.00
N ARG A 30 0.42 -2.71 -10.29
CA ARG A 30 0.33 -1.35 -10.84
C ARG A 30 -1.03 -0.73 -10.59
N ARG A 31 -2.12 -1.49 -10.71
CA ARG A 31 -3.48 -0.99 -10.44
C ARG A 31 -3.63 -0.53 -8.99
N ILE A 32 -3.16 -1.33 -8.03
CA ILE A 32 -3.18 -0.97 -6.60
C ILE A 32 -2.33 0.28 -6.37
N TYR A 33 -1.09 0.29 -6.91
CA TYR A 33 -0.20 1.45 -6.85
C TYR A 33 -0.86 2.72 -7.39
N SER A 34 -1.48 2.68 -8.58
CA SER A 34 -2.12 3.83 -9.19
C SER A 34 -3.26 4.39 -8.32
N GLN A 35 -4.04 3.53 -7.66
CA GLN A 35 -5.10 3.97 -6.75
C GLN A 35 -4.52 4.67 -5.52
N VAL A 36 -3.53 4.07 -4.86
CA VAL A 36 -2.86 4.65 -3.67
C VAL A 36 -2.15 5.95 -4.03
N TYR A 37 -1.45 5.99 -5.17
CA TYR A 37 -0.79 7.18 -5.68
C TYR A 37 -1.78 8.33 -5.94
N SER A 38 -2.93 8.06 -6.57
CA SER A 38 -3.98 9.07 -6.80
C SER A 38 -4.49 9.66 -5.48
N ILE A 39 -4.70 8.81 -4.46
CA ILE A 39 -5.14 9.25 -3.13
C ILE A 39 -4.06 10.11 -2.47
N TYR A 40 -2.80 9.70 -2.52
CA TYR A 40 -1.68 10.47 -1.99
C TYR A 40 -1.51 11.82 -2.70
N GLN A 41 -1.68 11.89 -4.02
CA GLN A 41 -1.61 13.18 -4.72
C GLN A 41 -2.75 14.10 -4.30
N GLN A 42 -3.96 13.58 -4.13
CA GLN A 42 -5.07 14.38 -3.61
C GLN A 42 -4.80 14.91 -2.21
N SER A 43 -4.19 14.09 -1.35
CA SER A 43 -3.90 14.45 0.05
C SER A 43 -2.90 15.60 0.20
N LYS A 44 -2.12 15.91 -0.85
CA LYS A 44 -1.24 17.08 -0.88
C LYS A 44 -2.03 18.39 -0.87
N GLY A 45 -3.17 18.42 -1.56
CA GLY A 45 -4.10 19.55 -1.58
C GLY A 45 -5.06 19.52 -0.39
N ASP A 46 -6.03 18.58 -0.41
CA ASP A 46 -7.02 18.42 0.67
C ASP A 46 -6.96 16.99 1.22
N PHE A 47 -6.65 16.89 2.51
CA PHE A 47 -6.47 15.62 3.20
C PHE A 47 -7.81 14.92 3.52
N ALA A 48 -8.87 15.66 3.85
CA ALA A 48 -10.14 15.07 4.26
C ALA A 48 -10.78 14.16 3.20
N PRO A 49 -10.93 14.57 1.93
CA PRO A 49 -11.48 13.71 0.89
C PRO A 49 -10.51 12.59 0.48
N ALA A 50 -9.19 12.82 0.56
CA ALA A 50 -8.19 11.79 0.33
C ALA A 50 -8.29 10.67 1.38
N LYS A 51 -8.44 11.03 2.66
CA LYS A 51 -8.65 10.10 3.77
C LYS A 51 -9.92 9.28 3.59
N SER A 52 -11.03 9.91 3.20
CA SER A 52 -12.28 9.20 2.90
C SER A 52 -12.07 8.14 1.79
N ARG A 53 -11.41 8.52 0.69
CA ARG A 53 -11.05 7.58 -0.39
C ARG A 53 -10.11 6.46 0.06
N LEU A 54 -9.17 6.75 0.97
CA LEU A 54 -8.28 5.75 1.54
C LEU A 54 -9.05 4.69 2.33
N VAL A 55 -10.00 5.10 3.17
CA VAL A 55 -10.86 4.17 3.92
C VAL A 55 -11.69 3.30 2.98
N LEU A 56 -12.24 3.90 1.92
CA LEU A 56 -13.02 3.19 0.89
C LEU A 56 -12.16 2.27 0.00
N LEU A 57 -10.83 2.37 0.05
CA LEU A 57 -9.94 1.44 -0.65
C LEU A 57 -9.99 0.04 -0.02
N LYS A 58 -10.24 -0.07 1.30
CA LYS A 58 -10.29 -1.37 2.02
C LYS A 58 -11.24 -2.40 1.38
N PRO A 59 -12.54 -2.10 1.14
CA PRO A 59 -13.43 -3.06 0.48
C PRO A 59 -12.99 -3.38 -0.95
N GLN A 60 -12.35 -2.45 -1.66
CA GLN A 60 -11.82 -2.71 -3.01
C GLN A 60 -10.63 -3.69 -2.97
N LEU A 61 -9.76 -3.57 -1.97
CA LEU A 61 -8.64 -4.48 -1.73
C LEU A 61 -9.15 -5.89 -1.37
N ALA A 62 -10.15 -5.98 -0.48
CA ALA A 62 -10.77 -7.25 -0.11
C ALA A 62 -11.42 -7.94 -1.33
N TYR A 63 -12.08 -7.17 -2.20
CA TYR A 63 -12.62 -7.70 -3.46
C TYR A 63 -11.53 -8.12 -4.46
N ALA A 64 -10.44 -7.35 -4.57
CA ALA A 64 -9.32 -7.72 -5.43
C ALA A 64 -8.67 -9.03 -4.96
N GLU A 65 -8.54 -9.22 -3.66
CA GLU A 65 -8.04 -10.44 -3.03
C GLU A 65 -8.97 -11.64 -3.28
N SER A 66 -10.28 -11.49 -3.10
CA SER A 66 -11.23 -12.60 -3.32
C SER A 66 -11.19 -13.12 -4.76
N ARG A 67 -10.97 -12.23 -5.74
CA ARG A 67 -10.77 -12.58 -7.15
C ARG A 67 -9.40 -13.20 -7.42
N LYS A 68 -8.38 -12.82 -6.65
CA LYS A 68 -6.97 -13.16 -6.84
C LYS A 68 -6.30 -13.39 -5.49
N PRO A 69 -6.43 -14.62 -4.92
CA PRO A 69 -5.93 -14.93 -3.59
C PRO A 69 -4.42 -14.70 -3.42
N GLN A 70 -3.65 -14.72 -4.51
CA GLN A 70 -2.22 -14.41 -4.48
C GLN A 70 -1.90 -13.00 -3.98
N LEU A 71 -2.87 -12.07 -4.02
CA LEU A 71 -2.71 -10.70 -3.54
C LEU A 71 -2.83 -10.57 -2.01
N HIS A 72 -3.33 -11.60 -1.31
CA HIS A 72 -3.69 -11.57 0.10
C HIS A 72 -2.64 -10.90 1.00
N ARG A 73 -1.36 -11.24 0.83
CA ARG A 73 -0.27 -10.68 1.64
C ARG A 73 -0.14 -9.16 1.50
N LEU A 74 -0.34 -8.63 0.30
CA LEU A 74 -0.29 -7.19 0.05
C LEU A 74 -1.59 -6.51 0.51
N THR A 75 -2.74 -7.05 0.12
CA THR A 75 -4.05 -6.44 0.41
C THR A 75 -4.33 -6.42 1.91
N SER A 76 -4.07 -7.51 2.63
CA SER A 76 -4.26 -7.57 4.08
C SER A 76 -3.31 -6.63 4.82
N LYS A 77 -2.04 -6.55 4.42
CA LYS A 77 -1.09 -5.59 5.01
C LYS A 77 -1.54 -4.14 4.76
N LEU A 78 -1.98 -3.82 3.55
CA LEU A 78 -2.49 -2.48 3.24
C LEU A 78 -3.73 -2.12 4.02
N ILE A 79 -4.67 -3.04 4.19
CA ILE A 79 -5.86 -2.84 5.03
C ILE A 79 -5.43 -2.51 6.47
N ALA A 80 -4.52 -3.29 7.05
CA ALA A 80 -4.01 -3.04 8.40
C ALA A 80 -3.32 -1.67 8.53
N LEU A 81 -2.50 -1.28 7.55
CA LEU A 81 -1.87 0.04 7.53
C LEU A 81 -2.90 1.17 7.40
N ILE A 82 -3.96 0.98 6.60
CA ILE A 82 -5.06 1.95 6.47
C ILE A 82 -5.80 2.10 7.80
N ASP A 83 -6.05 1.01 8.52
CA ASP A 83 -6.73 1.06 9.83
C ASP A 83 -5.90 1.81 10.90
N GLN A 84 -4.59 1.86 10.70
CA GLN A 84 -3.65 2.56 11.57
C GLN A 84 -3.29 3.96 11.08
N VAL A 85 -3.83 4.45 9.96
CA VAL A 85 -3.42 5.73 9.36
C VAL A 85 -3.62 6.93 10.30
N ASP A 86 -4.64 6.87 11.15
CA ASP A 86 -4.96 7.91 12.14
C ASP A 86 -4.30 7.66 13.51
N GLN A 87 -3.59 6.54 13.66
CA GLN A 87 -3.03 6.12 14.93
C GLN A 87 -1.57 6.57 15.03
N GLY A 88 -1.33 7.60 15.86
CA GLY A 88 0.01 8.11 16.12
C GLY A 88 0.62 8.89 14.95
N GLY A 89 1.35 9.96 15.29
CA GLY A 89 1.95 10.84 14.28
C GLY A 89 0.92 11.64 13.46
N ASP A 90 1.40 12.22 12.35
CA ASP A 90 0.56 12.96 11.40
C ASP A 90 -0.08 11.99 10.38
N PRO A 91 -1.42 11.91 10.27
CA PRO A 91 -2.10 11.09 9.27
C PRO A 91 -1.66 11.32 7.82
N LYS A 92 -1.23 12.55 7.47
CA LYS A 92 -0.74 12.86 6.12
C LYS A 92 0.62 12.20 5.85
N GLU A 93 1.52 12.22 6.83
CA GLU A 93 2.79 11.50 6.75
C GLU A 93 2.58 9.98 6.79
N ASN A 94 1.61 9.49 7.57
CA ASN A 94 1.24 8.08 7.57
C ASN A 94 0.75 7.61 6.17
N LEU A 95 -0.12 8.39 5.51
CA LEU A 95 -0.53 8.10 4.14
C LEU A 95 0.66 8.10 3.16
N LYS A 96 1.61 9.02 3.34
CA LYS A 96 2.85 9.03 2.54
C LYS A 96 3.67 7.76 2.76
N LYS A 97 3.79 7.26 3.99
CA LYS A 97 4.43 5.96 4.29
C LYS A 97 3.72 4.79 3.62
N ILE A 98 2.38 4.76 3.64
CA ILE A 98 1.59 3.75 2.93
C ILE A 98 1.89 3.78 1.42
N TYR A 99 1.93 4.98 0.83
CA TYR A 99 2.29 5.16 -0.57
C TYR A 99 3.71 4.64 -0.87
N GLN A 100 4.70 5.05 -0.09
CA GLN A 100 6.09 4.63 -0.25
C GLN A 100 6.24 3.11 -0.11
N PHE A 101 5.54 2.50 0.85
CA PHE A 101 5.50 1.05 1.01
C PHE A 101 4.99 0.34 -0.25
N VAL A 102 3.85 0.77 -0.81
CA VAL A 102 3.30 0.18 -2.05
C VAL A 102 4.26 0.39 -3.24
N GLN A 103 4.88 1.57 -3.33
CA GLN A 103 5.88 1.86 -4.34
C GLN A 103 7.07 0.89 -4.24
N SER A 104 7.59 0.67 -3.04
CA SER A 104 8.69 -0.27 -2.78
C SER A 104 8.31 -1.71 -3.14
N VAL A 105 7.09 -2.17 -2.80
CA VAL A 105 6.60 -3.50 -3.20
C VAL A 105 6.61 -3.65 -4.72
N VAL A 106 6.10 -2.64 -5.46
CA VAL A 106 6.09 -2.65 -6.93
C VAL A 106 7.51 -2.62 -7.50
N GLY A 107 8.41 -1.83 -6.92
CA GLY A 107 9.81 -1.73 -7.30
C GLY A 107 10.52 -3.08 -7.21
N TYR A 108 10.52 -3.71 -6.02
CA TYR A 108 11.17 -5.01 -5.79
C TYR A 108 10.51 -6.16 -6.55
N HIS A 109 9.21 -6.08 -6.83
CA HIS A 109 8.55 -7.05 -7.69
C HIS A 109 9.01 -6.93 -9.14
N LYS A 110 9.24 -5.71 -9.63
CA LYS A 110 9.71 -5.47 -11.00
C LYS A 110 11.17 -5.89 -11.18
N GLU A 111 12.05 -5.51 -10.26
CA GLU A 111 13.49 -5.86 -10.27
C GLU A 111 13.72 -7.36 -10.48
N ARG A 112 12.86 -8.20 -9.89
CA ARG A 112 13.01 -9.67 -9.90
C ARG A 112 12.37 -10.39 -11.10
N ARG A 113 11.81 -9.64 -12.05
CA ARG A 113 11.17 -10.18 -13.26
C ARG A 113 11.98 -9.91 -14.53
N GLU A 114 13.10 -9.20 -14.42
CA GLU A 114 14.14 -9.07 -15.45
C GLU A 114 15.20 -10.15 -15.22
#